data_AF-A0A4U9WQN4-F1
#
_entry.id   AF-A0A4U9WQN4-F1
#
_cell.length_a   1.000
_cell.length_b   1.000
_cell.length_c   1.000
_cell.angle_alpha   90.00
_cell.angle_beta   90.00
_cell.angle_gamma   90.00
#
_symmetry.space_group_name_H-M   'P 1'
#
loop_
_entity.id
_entity.type
_entity.pdbx_description
1 polymer ?
#
loop_
_entity_poly.entity_id
_entity_poly.type
_entity_poly.pdbx_seq_one_letter_code
_entity_poly.pdbx_strand_id
1 'polypeptide(L)'
;MTESLARRYARTYGSHSKIILANANSLSDLGEDFGHDLYEAELRYLVEKEWVVELDDALWRRTKLGMWLSEEQQARVKTWLAENAKPKALSLAS
;
A
#
# COMPACT_ATOMS: atom_id res chain seq x y z
N MET A 1 2.89 12.15 11.00
CA MET A 1 3.72 11.33 10.09
C MET A 1 5.13 11.30 10.64
N THR A 2 5.78 10.14 10.69
CA THR A 2 7.18 10.01 11.15
C THR A 2 8.16 10.46 10.06
N GLU A 3 9.37 10.89 10.44
CA GLU A 3 10.41 11.27 9.45
C GLU A 3 10.84 10.10 8.56
N SER A 4 10.83 8.87 9.11
CA SER A 4 11.13 7.64 8.38
C SER A 4 10.14 7.41 7.24
N LEU A 5 8.84 7.46 7.54
CA LEU A 5 7.77 7.29 6.56
C LEU A 5 7.82 8.36 5.46
N ALA A 6 7.99 9.62 5.86
CA ALA A 6 8.12 10.74 4.92
C ALA A 6 9.28 10.54 3.94
N ARG A 7 10.45 10.11 4.46
CA ARG A 7 11.64 9.82 3.67
C ARG A 7 11.41 8.64 2.73
N ARG A 8 10.74 7.57 3.18
CA ARG A 8 10.44 6.41 2.32
C ARG A 8 9.54 6.82 1.18
N TYR A 9 8.44 7.52 1.47
CA TYR A 9 7.50 7.95 0.43
C TYR A 9 8.17 8.87 -0.59
N ALA A 10 8.98 9.83 -0.14
CA ALA A 10 9.74 10.70 -1.03
C ALA A 10 10.71 9.93 -1.96
N ARG A 11 11.33 8.85 -1.47
CA ARG A 11 12.29 8.04 -2.25
C ARG A 11 11.63 7.03 -3.17
N THR A 12 10.51 6.45 -2.75
CA THR A 12 9.80 5.41 -3.51
C THR A 12 8.83 6.01 -4.52
N TYR A 13 8.01 6.98 -4.09
CA TYR A 13 6.90 7.52 -4.88
C TYR A 13 7.12 8.95 -5.35
N GLY A 14 8.07 9.68 -4.75
CA GLY A 14 8.35 11.07 -5.11
C GLY A 14 7.11 11.95 -5.01
N SER A 15 6.75 12.61 -6.11
CA SER A 15 5.56 13.49 -6.19
C SER A 15 4.24 12.75 -6.01
N HIS A 16 4.18 11.44 -6.30
CA HIS A 16 2.97 10.63 -6.14
C HIS A 16 2.63 10.36 -4.67
N SER A 17 3.54 10.63 -3.73
CA SER A 17 3.25 10.61 -2.29
C SER A 17 2.05 11.48 -1.92
N LYS A 18 1.81 12.56 -2.68
CA LYS A 18 0.63 13.42 -2.50
C LYS A 18 -0.68 12.70 -2.80
N ILE A 19 -0.68 11.74 -3.73
CA ILE A 19 -1.86 10.94 -4.08
C ILE A 19 -2.16 9.94 -2.96
N ILE A 20 -1.12 9.28 -2.44
CA ILE A 20 -1.23 8.34 -1.31
C ILE A 20 -1.79 9.05 -0.08
N LEU A 21 -1.33 10.27 0.19
CA LEU A 21 -1.71 11.06 1.37
C LEU A 21 -2.93 11.98 1.13
N ALA A 22 -3.51 12.02 -0.07
CA ALA A 22 -4.49 13.05 -0.47
C ALA A 22 -5.69 13.16 0.47
N ASN A 23 -6.12 12.04 1.05
CA ASN A 23 -7.27 11.97 1.95
C ASN A 23 -6.89 11.71 3.43
N ALA A 24 -5.60 11.75 3.78
CA ALA A 24 -5.12 11.43 5.11
C ALA A 24 -4.64 12.70 5.84
N ASN A 25 -5.30 13.05 6.95
CA ASN A 25 -4.92 14.17 7.81
C ASN A 25 -4.14 13.72 9.05
N SER A 26 -4.17 12.41 9.34
CA SER A 26 -3.50 11.76 10.46
C SER A 26 -2.97 10.39 10.06
N LEU A 27 -2.12 9.79 10.91
CA LEU A 27 -1.67 8.41 10.70
C LEU A 27 -2.82 7.40 10.73
N SER A 28 -3.85 7.66 11.54
CA SER A 28 -5.04 6.83 11.62
C SER A 28 -5.86 6.84 10.32
N ASP A 29 -5.78 7.91 9.53
CA ASP A 29 -6.46 8.00 8.24
C ASP A 29 -5.75 7.20 7.14
N LEU A 30 -4.52 6.71 7.38
CA LEU A 30 -3.80 5.84 6.46
C LEU A 30 -4.35 4.40 6.46
N GLY A 31 -5.24 4.08 7.41
CA GLY A 31 -5.86 2.77 7.57
C GLY A 31 -5.01 1.81 8.37
N GLU A 32 -5.13 0.52 8.07
CA GLU A 32 -4.40 -0.54 8.78
C GLU A 32 -2.88 -0.42 8.61
N ASP A 33 -2.14 -0.66 9.70
CA ASP A 33 -0.67 -0.78 9.70
C ASP A 33 -0.29 -2.26 9.59
N PHE A 34 0.27 -2.66 8.45
CA PHE A 34 0.73 -4.01 8.19
C PHE A 34 2.12 -4.29 8.77
N GLY A 35 2.80 -3.26 9.30
CA GLY A 35 4.14 -3.34 9.85
C GLY A 35 5.16 -2.54 9.06
N HIS A 36 6.21 -2.10 9.75
CA HIS A 36 7.32 -1.32 9.17
C HIS A 36 6.84 -0.08 8.39
N ASP A 37 5.89 0.67 8.94
CA ASP A 37 5.24 1.82 8.31
C ASP A 37 4.50 1.51 6.99
N LEU A 38 4.19 0.24 6.66
CA LEU A 38 3.37 -0.12 5.49
C LEU A 38 1.89 0.05 5.85
N TYR A 39 1.26 1.07 5.29
CA TYR A 39 -0.15 1.36 5.54
C TYR A 39 -1.07 0.95 4.40
N GLU A 40 -2.34 0.74 4.71
CA GLU A 40 -3.40 0.45 3.74
C GLU A 40 -3.50 1.48 2.62
N ALA A 41 -3.33 2.78 2.91
CA ALA A 41 -3.34 3.83 1.89
C ALA A 41 -2.25 3.63 0.82
N GLU A 42 -1.09 3.10 1.20
CA GLU A 42 0.00 2.76 0.28
C GLU A 42 -0.39 1.56 -0.59
N LEU A 43 -0.91 0.47 0.02
CA LEU A 43 -1.36 -0.71 -0.71
C LEU A 43 -2.49 -0.39 -1.69
N ARG A 44 -3.45 0.45 -1.30
CA ARG A 44 -4.53 0.91 -2.18
C ARG A 44 -3.99 1.67 -3.38
N TYR A 45 -3.02 2.56 -3.17
CA TYR A 45 -2.37 3.26 -4.28
C TYR A 45 -1.64 2.29 -5.21
N LEU A 46 -0.92 1.30 -4.66
CA LEU A 46 -0.22 0.28 -5.45
C LEU A 46 -1.18 -0.57 -6.30
N VAL A 47 -2.33 -0.95 -5.75
CA VAL A 47 -3.38 -1.67 -6.48
C VAL A 47 -3.98 -0.79 -7.58
N GLU A 48 -4.38 0.43 -7.26
CA GLU A 48 -5.12 1.32 -8.17
C GLU A 48 -4.26 1.94 -9.28
N LYS A 49 -3.00 2.23 -9.00
CA LYS A 49 -2.11 3.00 -9.89
C LYS A 49 -0.92 2.21 -10.42
N GLU A 50 -0.53 1.13 -9.74
CA GLU A 50 0.64 0.33 -10.12
C GLU A 50 0.30 -1.13 -10.47
N TRP A 51 -1.00 -1.48 -10.55
CA TRP A 51 -1.53 -2.80 -10.90
C TRP A 51 -0.95 -3.94 -10.06
N VAL A 52 -0.72 -3.67 -8.78
CA VAL A 52 -0.30 -4.71 -7.83
C VAL A 52 -1.46 -5.66 -7.57
N VAL A 53 -1.27 -6.94 -7.87
CA VAL A 53 -2.27 -8.00 -7.62
C VAL A 53 -1.75 -9.01 -6.60
N GLU A 54 -0.45 -9.28 -6.63
CA GLU A 54 0.18 -10.28 -5.76
C GLU A 54 1.03 -9.63 -4.67
N LEU A 55 1.23 -10.39 -3.59
CA LEU A 55 2.09 -10.00 -2.47
C LEU A 55 3.50 -9.63 -2.96
N ASP A 56 4.03 -10.41 -3.90
CA ASP A 56 5.41 -10.24 -4.36
C ASP A 56 5.61 -8.94 -5.15
N ASP A 57 4.59 -8.50 -5.89
CA ASP A 57 4.63 -7.21 -6.58
C ASP A 57 4.71 -6.07 -5.58
N ALA A 58 3.89 -6.10 -4.53
CA ALA A 58 3.88 -5.09 -3.48
C ALA A 58 5.22 -5.07 -2.71
N LEU A 59 5.63 -6.23 -2.19
CA LEU A 59 6.68 -6.32 -1.17
C LEU A 59 8.09 -6.43 -1.74
N TRP A 60 8.30 -7.01 -2.93
CA TRP A 60 9.65 -7.20 -3.48
C TRP A 60 9.96 -6.26 -4.63
N ARG A 61 8.97 -5.94 -5.47
CA ARG A 61 9.19 -5.10 -6.66
C ARG A 61 9.00 -3.61 -6.39
N ARG A 62 7.95 -3.23 -5.67
CA ARG A 62 7.60 -1.81 -5.43
C ARG A 62 8.21 -1.24 -4.16
N THR A 63 8.07 -1.94 -3.03
CA THR A 63 8.45 -1.36 -1.72
C THR A 63 9.74 -1.92 -1.14
N LYS A 64 10.11 -3.17 -1.50
CA LYS A 64 11.22 -3.93 -0.89
C LYS A 64 11.04 -4.18 0.62
N LEU A 65 9.80 -4.13 1.10
CA LEU A 65 9.46 -4.37 2.51
C LEU A 65 9.36 -5.86 2.88
N GLY A 66 9.41 -6.76 1.89
CA GLY A 66 9.40 -8.20 2.14
C GLY A 66 10.51 -8.72 3.04
N MET A 67 11.64 -7.98 3.14
CA MET A 67 12.74 -8.32 4.06
C MET A 67 12.46 -7.95 5.52
N TRP A 68 11.50 -7.07 5.78
CA TRP A 68 11.23 -6.49 7.09
C TRP A 68 9.94 -7.00 7.73
N LEU A 69 8.97 -7.44 6.91
CA LEU A 69 7.70 -7.98 7.39
C LEU A 69 7.86 -9.44 7.83
N SER A 70 7.26 -9.79 8.97
CA SER A 70 7.11 -11.18 9.41
C SER A 70 6.18 -11.97 8.49
N GLU A 71 6.21 -13.31 8.56
CA GLU A 71 5.33 -14.18 7.77
C GLU A 71 3.84 -13.88 8.03
N GLU A 72 3.48 -13.56 9.29
CA GLU A 72 2.12 -13.19 9.68
C GLU A 72 1.68 -11.86 9.04
N GLN A 73 2.58 -10.87 9.01
CA GLN A 73 2.34 -9.58 8.36
C GLN A 73 2.21 -9.74 6.83
N GLN A 74 3.07 -10.57 6.23
CA GLN A 74 2.99 -10.91 4.81
C GLN A 74 1.67 -11.62 4.47
N ALA A 75 1.21 -12.56 5.31
CA ALA A 75 -0.07 -13.21 5.15
C ALA A 75 -1.24 -12.22 5.26
N ARG A 76 -1.14 -11.22 6.15
CA ARG A 76 -2.15 -10.16 6.29
C ARG A 76 -2.22 -9.28 5.04
N VAL A 77 -1.08 -8.85 4.49
CA VAL A 77 -1.01 -8.10 3.23
C VAL A 77 -1.61 -8.93 2.08
N LYS A 78 -1.27 -10.23 2.00
CA LYS A 78 -1.82 -11.13 0.97
C LYS A 78 -3.35 -11.24 1.07
N THR A 79 -3.89 -11.35 2.28
CA THR A 79 -5.33 -11.40 2.52
C THR A 79 -5.99 -10.10 2.09
N TRP A 80 -5.42 -8.95 2.48
CA TRP A 80 -5.94 -7.64 2.09
C TRP A 80 -5.92 -7.44 0.56
N LEU A 81 -4.85 -7.88 -0.12
CA LEU A 81 -4.77 -7.85 -1.59
C LEU A 81 -5.82 -8.75 -2.24
N ALA A 82 -6.09 -9.94 -1.70
CA ALA A 82 -7.14 -10.82 -2.23
C ALA A 82 -8.55 -10.21 -2.12
N GLU A 83 -8.77 -9.36 -1.12
CA GLU A 83 -10.02 -8.63 -0.89
C GLU A 83 -10.15 -7.39 -1.78
N ASN A 84 -9.04 -6.67 -2.02
CA ASN A 84 -9.06 -5.32 -2.62
C ASN A 84 -8.44 -5.21 -4.03
N ALA A 85 -7.57 -6.15 -4.43
CA ALA A 85 -6.93 -6.16 -5.75
C ALA A 85 -7.80 -6.79 -6.84
N LYS A 86 -8.94 -7.40 -6.47
CA LYS A 86 -9.96 -7.74 -7.46
C LYS A 86 -10.37 -6.45 -8.14
N PRO A 87 -10.29 -6.35 -9.48
CA PRO A 87 -10.86 -5.20 -10.15
C PRO A 87 -12.30 -5.12 -9.66
N LYS A 88 -12.72 -3.97 -9.13
CA LYS A 88 -14.14 -3.63 -9.04
C LYS A 88 -14.67 -3.99 -10.41
N ALA A 89 -15.39 -5.12 -10.51
CA ALA A 89 -15.95 -5.60 -11.76
C ALA A 89 -16.56 -4.36 -12.39
N LEU A 90 -16.05 -4.00 -13.57
CA LEU A 90 -16.42 -2.79 -14.28
C LEU A 90 -17.90 -2.57 -14.06
N SER A 91 -18.22 -1.60 -13.19
CA SER A 91 -19.56 -1.10 -12.97
C SER A 91 -19.97 -0.25 -14.19
N LEU A 92 -19.66 -0.76 -15.38
CA LEU A 92 -20.07 -0.26 -16.69
C LEU A 92 -21.44 -0.83 -17.07
N ALA A 93 -22.21 -1.30 -16.09
CA ALA A 93 -23.65 -1.47 -16.21
C ALA A 93 -24.33 -0.35 -15.42
N SER A 94 -24.35 0.86 -15.99
CA SER A 94 -25.27 1.94 -15.64
C SER A 94 -25.46 2.81 -16.88
#